data_AF-A0A7X7LR48-F1
#
_entry.id   AF-A0A7X7LR48-F1
#
_cell.length_a   1.000
_cell.length_b   1.000
_cell.length_c   1.000
_cell.angle_alpha   90.00
_cell.angle_beta   90.00
_cell.angle_gamma   90.00
#
_symmetry.space_group_name_H-M   'P 1'
#
loop_
_entity.id
_entity.type
_entity.pdbx_description
1 polymer ?
#
loop_
_entity_poly.entity_id
_entity_poly.type
_entity_poly.pdbx_seq_one_letter_code
_entity_poly.pdbx_strand_id
1 'polypeptide(L)'
;MTALELKTLMVALKERLESLEEMVMVGKQTNRLNALVEATYLPDFWSDRHGAQAVIAEQNSIKATLQELKDLKDLFETIEITEALAEEDPDLDL
;
A
#
# COMPACT_ATOMS: atom_id res chain seq x y z
N MET A 1 18.53 -3.38 22.47
CA MET A 1 17.64 -4.22 21.65
C MET A 1 18.41 -5.46 21.30
N THR A 2 17.90 -6.64 21.65
CA THR A 2 18.53 -7.93 21.30
C THR A 2 18.03 -8.41 19.93
N ALA A 3 18.78 -9.29 19.25
CA ALA A 3 18.35 -9.87 17.97
C ALA A 3 16.98 -10.58 18.08
N LEU A 4 16.71 -11.22 19.22
CA LEU A 4 15.43 -11.86 19.50
C LEU A 4 14.28 -10.85 19.62
N GLU A 5 14.52 -9.70 20.26
CA GLU A 5 13.54 -8.61 20.35
C GLU A 5 13.23 -8.03 18.97
N LEU A 6 14.26 -7.84 18.12
CA LEU A 6 14.10 -7.34 16.76
C LEU A 6 13.23 -8.30 15.92
N LYS A 7 13.55 -9.60 15.91
CA LYS A 7 12.74 -10.61 15.20
C LYS A 7 11.29 -10.66 15.69
N THR A 8 11.08 -10.55 17.00
CA THR A 8 9.72 -10.50 17.56
C THR A 8 8.94 -9.28 17.08
N LEU A 9 9.59 -8.11 17.02
CA LEU A 9 8.98 -6.88 16.51
C LEU A 9 8.68 -6.97 15.01
N MET A 10 9.57 -7.58 14.22
CA MET A 10 9.36 -7.76 12.79
C MET A 10 8.15 -8.65 12.50
N VAL A 11 7.98 -9.76 13.26
CA VAL A 11 6.79 -10.61 13.16
C VAL A 11 5.52 -9.82 13.51
N ALA A 12 5.54 -9.05 14.60
CA ALA A 12 4.38 -8.24 15.00
C ALA A 12 4.06 -7.13 13.98
N LEU A 13 5.07 -6.53 13.34
CA LEU A 13 4.90 -5.55 12.28
C LEU A 13 4.27 -6.18 11.04
N LYS A 14 4.73 -7.37 10.65
CA LYS A 14 4.17 -8.13 9.53
C LYS A 14 2.69 -8.45 9.72
N GLU A 15 2.32 -8.99 10.89
CA GLU A 15 0.92 -9.28 11.21
C GLU A 15 0.03 -8.03 11.16
N ARG A 16 0.55 -6.88 11.63
CA ARG A 16 -0.15 -5.60 11.52
C ARG A 16 -0.30 -5.12 10.08
N LEU A 17 0.73 -5.30 9.26
CA LEU A 17 0.69 -4.97 7.83
C LEU A 17 -0.38 -5.80 7.12
N GLU A 18 -0.39 -7.11 7.35
CA GLU A 18 -1.39 -8.03 6.80
C GLU A 18 -2.81 -7.64 7.24
N SER A 19 -3.00 -7.32 8.53
CA SER A 19 -4.29 -6.83 9.03
C SER A 19 -4.72 -5.50 8.39
N LEU A 20 -3.78 -4.58 8.14
CA LEU A 20 -4.07 -3.33 7.44
C LEU A 20 -4.46 -3.58 5.98
N GLU A 21 -3.81 -4.51 5.28
CA GLU A 21 -4.19 -4.88 3.91
C GLU A 21 -5.61 -5.42 3.83
N GLU A 22 -5.99 -6.29 4.76
CA GLU A 22 -7.35 -6.82 4.87
C GLU A 22 -8.35 -5.70 5.14
N MET A 23 -8.03 -4.79 6.07
CA MET A 23 -8.90 -3.67 6.43
C MET A 23 -9.10 -2.68 5.26
N VAL A 24 -8.03 -2.39 4.51
CA VAL A 24 -8.07 -1.54 3.31
C VAL A 24 -8.85 -2.21 2.17
N MET A 25 -9.04 -3.53 2.22
CA MET A 25 -9.78 -4.29 1.21
C MET A 25 -9.20 -4.05 -0.19
N VAL A 26 -7.88 -4.17 -0.33
CA VAL A 26 -7.09 -3.80 -1.52
C VAL A 26 -7.72 -4.30 -2.83
N GLY A 27 -8.18 -5.56 -2.86
CA GLY A 27 -8.84 -6.14 -4.03
C GLY A 27 -10.15 -5.41 -4.40
N LYS A 28 -10.97 -5.06 -3.41
CA LYS A 28 -12.22 -4.32 -3.62
C LYS A 28 -11.93 -2.88 -4.07
N GLN A 29 -10.95 -2.22 -3.47
CA GLN A 29 -10.55 -0.87 -3.84
C GLN A 29 -9.99 -0.82 -5.26
N THR A 30 -9.14 -1.78 -5.65
CA THR A 30 -8.61 -1.90 -7.01
C THR A 30 -9.73 -2.12 -8.04
N ASN A 31 -10.67 -3.03 -7.75
CA ASN A 31 -11.82 -3.26 -8.63
C ASN A 31 -12.69 -2.01 -8.78
N ARG A 32 -12.93 -1.29 -7.68
CA ARG A 32 -13.68 -0.03 -7.70
C ARG A 32 -12.94 1.03 -8.52
N LEU A 33 -11.63 1.16 -8.33
CA LEU A 33 -10.81 2.10 -9.08
C LEU A 33 -10.87 1.83 -10.58
N ASN A 34 -10.76 0.56 -10.99
CA ASN A 34 -10.86 0.16 -12.40
C ASN A 34 -12.22 0.53 -12.98
N ALA A 35 -13.32 0.23 -12.27
CA ALA A 35 -14.66 0.60 -12.72
C ALA A 35 -14.84 2.12 -12.86
N LEU A 36 -14.28 2.90 -11.93
CA LEU A 36 -14.30 4.37 -12.02
C LEU A 36 -13.47 4.89 -13.20
N VAL A 37 -12.34 4.25 -13.50
CA VAL A 37 -11.51 4.58 -14.66
C VAL A 37 -12.24 4.25 -15.95
N GLU A 38 -12.88 3.09 -16.03
CA GLU A 38 -13.71 2.70 -17.18
C GLU A 38 -14.84 3.69 -17.45
N ALA A 39 -15.47 4.21 -16.40
CA ALA A 39 -16.52 5.22 -16.53
C ALA A 39 -16.03 6.51 -17.23
N THR A 40 -14.73 6.84 -17.14
CA THR A 40 -14.16 8.04 -17.81
C THR A 40 -14.11 7.94 -19.32
N TYR A 41 -14.22 6.72 -19.88
CA TYR A 41 -14.26 6.48 -21.32
C TYR A 41 -15.67 6.59 -21.91
N LEU A 42 -16.71 6.73 -21.08
CA LEU A 42 -18.07 6.89 -21.58
C LEU A 42 -18.22 8.25 -22.30
N PRO A 43 -18.87 8.31 -23.48
CA PRO A 43 -18.96 9.53 -24.28
C PRO A 43 -19.55 10.74 -23.53
N ASP A 44 -20.55 10.49 -22.69
CA ASP A 44 -21.27 11.55 -21.96
C ASP A 44 -20.62 11.89 -20.61
N PHE A 45 -19.57 11.16 -20.19
CA PHE A 45 -18.95 11.35 -18.88
C PHE A 45 -18.46 12.78 -18.67
N TRP A 46 -17.81 13.35 -19.68
CA TRP A 46 -17.25 14.71 -19.62
C TRP A 46 -18.30 15.80 -19.82
N SER A 47 -19.53 15.44 -20.21
CA SER A 47 -20.64 16.39 -20.34
C SER A 47 -21.21 16.82 -18.99
N ASP A 48 -21.18 15.94 -17.98
CA ASP A 48 -21.51 16.26 -16.59
C ASP A 48 -20.25 16.58 -15.80
N ARG A 49 -19.92 17.88 -15.76
CA ARG A 49 -18.74 18.38 -15.04
C ARG A 49 -18.78 18.04 -13.54
N HIS A 50 -19.94 18.05 -12.90
CA HIS A 50 -20.05 17.79 -11.47
C HIS A 50 -19.89 16.30 -11.16
N GLY A 51 -20.56 15.44 -11.92
CA GLY A 51 -20.41 13.99 -11.84
C GLY A 51 -18.98 13.53 -12.12
N ALA A 52 -18.36 14.07 -13.18
CA ALA A 52 -16.97 13.77 -13.52
C ALA A 52 -16.00 14.14 -12.39
N GLN A 53 -16.17 15.32 -11.78
CA GLN A 53 -15.31 15.75 -10.67
C GLN A 53 -15.43 14.84 -9.44
N ALA A 54 -16.65 14.38 -9.12
CA ALA A 54 -16.86 13.45 -8.02
C ALA A 54 -16.17 12.10 -8.28
N VAL A 55 -16.27 11.57 -9.50
CA VAL A 55 -15.61 10.32 -9.91
C VAL A 55 -14.09 10.44 -9.85
N ILE A 56 -13.52 11.55 -10.35
CA ILE A 56 -12.07 11.78 -10.28
C ILE A 56 -11.60 11.95 -8.82
N ALA A 57 -12.37 12.63 -7.98
CA ALA A 57 -12.05 12.76 -6.57
C ALA A 57 -12.02 11.40 -5.86
N GLU A 58 -13.00 10.53 -6.14
CA GLU A 58 -13.03 9.16 -5.62
C GLU A 58 -11.82 8.33 -6.11
N GLN A 59 -11.50 8.40 -7.41
CA GLN A 59 -10.30 7.74 -7.95
C GLN A 59 -9.03 8.17 -7.22
N ASN A 60 -8.85 9.48 -7.02
CA ASN A 60 -7.66 10.01 -6.36
C ASN A 60 -7.57 9.59 -4.90
N SER A 61 -8.70 9.58 -4.18
CA SER A 61 -8.76 9.10 -2.81
C SER A 61 -8.35 7.62 -2.70
N ILE A 62 -8.86 6.77 -3.60
CA ILE A 62 -8.52 5.33 -3.60
C ILE A 62 -7.04 5.14 -3.94
N LYS A 63 -6.54 5.84 -4.97
CA LYS A 63 -5.12 5.78 -5.35
C LYS A 63 -4.21 6.20 -4.21
N ALA A 64 -4.55 7.25 -3.47
CA ALA A 64 -3.77 7.71 -2.33
C ALA A 64 -3.68 6.63 -1.23
N THR A 65 -4.81 6.03 -0.83
CA THR A 65 -4.82 4.95 0.16
C THR A 65 -4.01 3.73 -0.28
N LEU A 66 -4.15 3.31 -1.54
CA LEU A 66 -3.38 2.19 -2.08
C LEU A 66 -1.88 2.48 -2.14
N GLN A 67 -1.51 3.73 -2.45
CA GLN A 67 -0.12 4.16 -2.48
C GLN A 67 0.50 4.17 -1.08
N GLU A 68 -0.18 4.73 -0.08
CA GLU A 68 0.31 4.75 1.30
C GLU A 68 0.55 3.34 1.85
N LEU A 69 -0.37 2.41 1.55
CA LEU A 69 -0.21 1.00 1.93
C LEU A 69 1.00 0.39 1.24
N LYS A 70 1.16 0.62 -0.07
CA LYS A 70 2.32 0.14 -0.84
C LYS A 70 3.63 0.67 -0.25
N ASP A 71 3.72 1.96 0.02
CA ASP A 71 4.92 2.60 0.58
C ASP A 71 5.30 1.99 1.93
N LEU A 72 4.31 1.65 2.77
CA LEU A 72 4.54 0.96 4.03
C LEU A 72 5.07 -0.47 3.83
N LYS A 73 4.58 -1.19 2.81
CA LYS A 73 5.06 -2.55 2.49
C LYS A 73 6.50 -2.51 1.99
N ASP A 74 6.82 -1.58 1.10
CA ASP A 74 8.16 -1.39 0.56
C ASP A 74 9.17 -1.03 1.69
N LEU A 75 8.76 -0.21 2.66
CA LEU A 75 9.58 0.11 3.83
C LEU A 75 9.82 -1.14 4.70
N PHE A 76 8.79 -1.95 4.91
CA PHE A 76 8.92 -3.19 5.68
C PHE A 76 9.86 -4.19 4.98
N GLU A 77 9.72 -4.37 3.65
CA GLU A 77 10.62 -5.21 2.85
C GLU A 77 12.08 -4.72 2.95
N THR A 78 12.30 -3.40 2.92
CA THR A 78 13.62 -2.81 3.12
C THR A 78 14.22 -3.19 4.48
N ILE A 79 13.41 -3.19 5.54
CA ILE A 79 13.84 -3.61 6.88
C ILE A 79 14.18 -5.10 6.90
N GLU A 80 13.36 -5.95 6.28
CA GLU A 80 13.62 -7.39 6.18
C GLU A 80 14.94 -7.68 5.45
N ILE A 81 15.20 -6.99 4.34
CA ILE A 81 16.46 -7.13 3.58
C ILE A 81 17.66 -6.65 4.42
N THR A 82 17.52 -5.51 5.11
CA THR A 82 18.60 -4.94 5.93
C THR A 82 18.94 -5.86 7.10
N GLU A 83 17.93 -6.47 7.73
CA GLU A 83 18.15 -7.44 8.82
C GLU A 83 18.85 -8.70 8.31
N ALA A 84 18.39 -9.27 7.19
CA ALA A 84 19.03 -10.43 6.59
C ALA A 84 20.51 -10.18 6.25
N LEU A 85 20.85 -9.00 5.72
CA LEU A 85 22.23 -8.62 5.44
C LEU A 85 23.08 -8.50 6.71
N ALA A 86 22.52 -7.94 7.78
CA ALA A 86 23.21 -7.82 9.08
C ALA A 86 23.44 -9.18 9.76
N GLU A 87 22.60 -10.20 9.49
CA GLU A 87 22.84 -11.57 9.94
C GLU A 87 23.96 -12.27 9.16
N GLU A 88 24.09 -11.97 7.87
CA GLU A 88 25.11 -12.57 6.99
C GLU A 88 26.51 -11.96 7.17
N ASP A 89 26.61 -10.66 7.47
CA ASP A 89 27.87 -9.99 7.77
C ASP A 89 27.72 -8.99 8.93
N PRO A 90 28.12 -9.38 10.16
CA PRO A 90 27.99 -8.52 11.34
C PRO A 90 28.94 -7.32 11.34
N ASP A 91 29.92 -7.27 10.44
CA ASP A 91 30.88 -6.18 10.27
C ASP A 91 30.59 -5.33 9.02
N LEU A 92 29.45 -5.55 8.35
CA LEU A 92 29.02 -4.71 7.23
C LEU A 92 28.70 -3.29 7.75
N ASP A 93 29.60 -2.33 7.47
CA ASP A 93 29.34 -0.91 7.68
C ASP A 93 28.16 -0.50 6.77
N LEU A 94 26.95 -0.43 7.34
CA LEU A 94 25.71 0.06 6.71
C LEU A 94 25.61 1.60 6.76
#